data_AF-A0A8T1YSW5-F1
#
_entry.id   AF-A0A8T1YSW5-F1
#
_cell.length_a   1.000
_cell.length_b   1.000
_cell.length_c   1.000
_cell.angle_alpha   90.00
_cell.angle_beta   90.00
_cell.angle_gamma   90.00
#
_symmetry.space_group_name_H-M   'P 1'
#
loop_
_entity.id
_entity.type
_entity.pdbx_description
1 polymer ?
#
loop_
_entity_poly.entity_id
_entity_poly.type
_entity_poly.pdbx_seq_one_letter_code
_entity_poly.pdbx_strand_id
1 'polypeptide(L)'
;MSTTSYYSSASSSLHRFSSLGVPSKCWCGEGIITFTSKTKENPYRRFYRCAIGMMRENESHLFKWVDEALLEEIRMVEEKCRLVAEDVNALRMEVMDTMKLQNENFKKMEEVMSKKIEGEVKIMKENVEELGHVMAKSALKTVGVASVILCSIVWLWGRV
;
A
#
# COMPACT_ATOMS: atom_id res chain seq x y z
N MET A 1 -12.58 -10.59 -53.19
CA MET A 1 -12.06 -9.82 -52.05
C MET A 1 -10.67 -10.38 -51.75
N SER A 2 -9.65 -9.62 -52.10
CA SER A 2 -8.25 -10.04 -52.12
C SER A 2 -7.68 -10.10 -50.71
N THR A 3 -7.17 -11.25 -50.28
CA THR A 3 -6.43 -11.39 -49.02
C THR A 3 -4.95 -11.50 -49.36
N THR A 4 -4.26 -10.37 -49.30
CA THR A 4 -2.82 -10.26 -49.52
C THR A 4 -2.08 -10.91 -48.35
N SER A 5 -1.37 -12.00 -48.61
CA SER A 5 -0.45 -12.63 -47.68
C SER A 5 0.86 -11.84 -47.64
N TYR A 6 1.06 -11.05 -46.59
CA TYR A 6 2.35 -10.43 -46.32
C TYR A 6 3.27 -11.45 -45.68
N TYR A 7 3.97 -12.23 -46.50
CA TYR A 7 5.24 -12.83 -46.10
C TYR A 7 6.22 -11.68 -45.83
N SER A 8 6.30 -11.25 -44.57
CA SER A 8 7.37 -10.38 -44.13
C SER A 8 8.59 -11.24 -43.86
N SER A 9 9.53 -11.17 -44.79
CA SER A 9 10.88 -11.71 -44.66
C SER A 9 11.47 -11.30 -43.33
N ALA A 10 11.69 -12.28 -42.45
CA ALA A 10 12.46 -12.10 -41.23
C ALA A 10 13.93 -11.85 -41.60
N SER A 11 14.24 -10.61 -41.96
CA SER A 11 15.61 -10.12 -42.00
C SER A 11 16.15 -10.18 -40.58
N SER A 12 17.06 -11.12 -40.38
CA SER A 12 17.83 -11.43 -39.18
C SER A 12 18.69 -10.23 -38.75
N SER A 13 18.04 -9.17 -38.30
CA SER A 13 18.62 -8.04 -37.59
C SER A 13 18.46 -8.29 -36.09
N LEU A 14 19.07 -9.38 -35.63
CA LEU A 14 19.14 -9.72 -34.21
C LEU A 14 19.76 -8.53 -33.45
N HIS A 15 18.96 -7.93 -32.57
CA HIS A 15 19.41 -7.23 -31.38
C HIS A 15 20.68 -6.37 -31.53
N ARG A 16 20.57 -5.22 -32.21
CA ARG A 16 21.29 -4.03 -31.70
C ARG A 16 20.55 -3.57 -30.43
N PHE A 17 20.64 -4.38 -29.39
CA PHE A 17 20.20 -3.99 -28.06
C PHE A 17 21.16 -2.90 -27.62
N SER A 18 20.74 -1.65 -27.80
CA SER A 18 21.26 -0.56 -26.99
C SER A 18 20.74 -0.77 -25.56
N SER A 19 21.20 -1.84 -24.89
CA SER A 19 21.23 -1.85 -23.44
C SER A 19 22.10 -0.67 -23.05
N LEU A 20 21.51 0.31 -22.38
CA LEU A 20 22.28 1.24 -21.57
C LEU A 20 23.22 0.41 -20.68
N GLY A 21 24.53 0.69 -20.72
CA GLY A 21 25.56 -0.10 -20.03
C GLY A 21 26.29 -1.14 -20.90
N VAL A 22 26.93 -2.11 -20.25
CA VAL A 22 27.71 -3.19 -20.89
C VAL A 22 27.03 -4.54 -20.61
N PRO A 23 26.67 -5.34 -21.64
CA PRO A 23 26.04 -6.62 -21.42
C PRO A 23 27.02 -7.63 -20.81
N SER A 24 26.49 -8.60 -20.05
CA SER A 24 27.31 -9.66 -19.44
C SER A 24 27.92 -10.64 -20.45
N LYS A 25 27.31 -10.76 -21.64
CA LYS A 25 27.78 -11.59 -22.76
C LYS A 25 27.65 -10.84 -24.08
N CYS A 26 28.52 -11.17 -25.02
CA CYS A 26 28.39 -10.72 -26.41
C CYS A 26 27.21 -11.45 -27.08
N TRP A 27 26.73 -10.93 -28.22
CA TRP A 27 25.69 -11.57 -29.02
C TRP A 27 26.10 -12.97 -29.53
N CYS A 28 27.41 -13.25 -29.61
CA CYS A 28 27.94 -14.56 -29.98
C CYS A 28 27.95 -15.58 -28.82
N GLY A 29 27.47 -15.19 -27.63
CA GLY A 29 27.40 -16.05 -26.44
C GLY A 29 28.67 -16.03 -25.57
N GLU A 30 29.77 -15.51 -26.09
CA GLU A 30 31.03 -15.40 -25.37
C GLU A 30 31.06 -14.27 -24.34
N GLY A 31 31.90 -14.43 -23.32
CA GLY A 31 32.09 -13.45 -22.26
C GLY A 31 32.69 -12.13 -22.75
N ILE A 32 32.48 -11.08 -21.95
CA ILE A 32 33.11 -9.78 -22.14
C ILE A 32 34.31 -9.66 -21.19
N ILE A 33 35.46 -9.29 -21.73
CA ILE A 33 36.73 -9.16 -21.00
C ILE A 33 37.18 -7.70 -21.05
N THR A 34 37.81 -7.24 -19.96
CA THR A 34 38.45 -5.92 -19.90
C THR A 34 39.88 -5.99 -20.40
N PHE A 35 40.23 -5.13 -21.34
CA PHE A 35 41.56 -4.96 -21.89
C PHE A 35 42.12 -3.58 -21.60
N THR A 36 43.44 -3.44 -21.72
CA THR A 36 44.13 -2.15 -21.65
C THR A 36 44.69 -1.81 -23.03
N SER A 37 44.34 -0.64 -23.53
CA SER A 37 44.81 -0.14 -24.82
C SER A 37 46.30 0.14 -24.79
N LYS A 38 46.98 -0.31 -25.84
CA LYS A 38 48.41 -0.08 -26.10
C LYS A 38 48.63 0.85 -27.29
N THR A 39 47.55 1.45 -27.83
CA THR A 39 47.65 2.37 -28.95
C THR A 39 48.30 3.68 -28.52
N LYS A 40 48.96 4.37 -29.45
CA LYS A 40 49.61 5.66 -29.17
C LYS A 40 48.58 6.75 -28.85
N GLU A 41 47.41 6.64 -29.43
CA GLU A 41 46.30 7.60 -29.31
C GLU A 41 45.56 7.44 -27.98
N ASN A 42 45.46 6.22 -27.46
CA ASN A 42 44.76 5.92 -26.21
C ASN A 42 45.63 5.02 -25.31
N PRO A 43 46.81 5.48 -24.86
CA PRO A 43 47.69 4.65 -24.05
C PRO A 43 47.05 4.38 -22.69
N TYR A 44 47.12 3.13 -22.22
CA TYR A 44 46.63 2.67 -20.92
C TYR A 44 45.11 2.80 -20.68
N ARG A 45 44.34 3.28 -21.65
CA ARG A 45 42.88 3.39 -21.51
C ARG A 45 42.24 1.99 -21.53
N ARG A 46 41.30 1.71 -20.63
CA ARG A 46 40.66 0.39 -20.51
C ARG A 46 39.37 0.31 -21.34
N PHE A 47 39.14 -0.83 -21.98
CA PHE A 47 37.92 -1.10 -22.75
C PHE A 47 37.39 -2.52 -22.48
N TYR A 48 36.09 -2.69 -22.59
CA TYR A 48 35.40 -3.97 -22.64
C TYR A 48 35.37 -4.48 -24.08
N ARG A 49 35.68 -5.76 -24.29
CA ARG A 49 35.55 -6.43 -25.59
C ARG A 49 35.14 -7.89 -25.44
N CYS A 50 34.45 -8.44 -26.44
CA CYS A 50 34.20 -9.88 -26.51
C CYS A 50 35.51 -10.70 -26.48
N ALA A 51 35.51 -11.80 -25.74
CA ALA A 51 36.66 -12.71 -25.59
C ALA A 51 37.24 -13.20 -26.92
N ILE A 52 36.39 -13.54 -27.89
CA ILE A 52 36.80 -14.02 -29.22
C ILE A 52 36.83 -12.92 -30.28
N GLY A 53 36.47 -11.68 -29.92
CA GLY A 53 36.31 -10.58 -30.87
C GLY A 53 37.60 -10.15 -31.55
N MET A 54 38.77 -10.48 -31.00
CA MET A 54 40.07 -10.32 -31.67
C MET A 54 40.38 -11.45 -32.66
N MET A 55 39.85 -12.65 -32.43
CA MET A 55 40.07 -13.82 -33.31
C MET A 55 39.14 -13.80 -34.52
N ARG A 56 38.06 -13.01 -34.47
CA ARG A 56 37.03 -12.91 -35.51
C ARG A 56 36.88 -11.47 -35.98
N GLU A 57 37.93 -10.92 -36.58
CA GLU A 57 37.97 -9.51 -37.04
C GLU A 57 36.90 -9.17 -38.09
N ASN A 58 36.44 -10.17 -38.85
CA ASN A 58 35.39 -10.00 -39.86
C ASN A 58 33.98 -9.92 -39.26
N GLU A 59 33.83 -10.17 -37.96
CA GLU A 59 32.57 -10.11 -37.24
C GLU A 59 32.54 -8.88 -36.32
N SER A 60 31.41 -8.17 -36.28
CA SER A 60 31.23 -7.04 -35.37
C SER A 60 30.93 -7.53 -33.97
N HIS A 61 31.93 -7.55 -33.08
CA HIS A 61 31.78 -7.93 -31.68
C HIS A 61 31.72 -6.71 -30.75
N LEU A 62 31.21 -6.89 -29.52
CA LEU A 62 31.16 -5.81 -28.53
C LEU A 62 32.55 -5.19 -28.33
N PHE A 63 32.62 -3.87 -28.42
CA PHE A 63 33.73 -3.02 -27.98
C PHE A 63 33.15 -1.78 -27.31
N LYS A 64 33.62 -1.43 -26.12
CA LYS A 64 33.20 -0.20 -25.42
C LYS A 64 34.25 0.29 -24.43
N TRP A 65 34.48 1.59 -24.36
CA TRP A 65 35.38 2.15 -23.36
C TRP A 65 34.79 2.03 -21.95
N VAL A 66 35.63 1.70 -20.97
CA VAL A 66 35.18 1.47 -19.58
C VAL A 66 34.60 2.76 -18.98
N ASP A 67 35.26 3.89 -19.19
CA ASP A 67 34.83 5.20 -18.70
C ASP A 67 33.49 5.65 -19.32
N GLU A 68 33.30 5.42 -20.62
CA GLU A 68 32.03 5.72 -21.29
C GLU A 68 30.88 4.84 -20.77
N ALA A 69 31.14 3.53 -20.60
CA ALA A 69 30.19 2.61 -20.02
C ALA A 69 29.77 3.00 -18.59
N LEU A 70 30.75 3.34 -17.74
CA LEU A 70 30.47 3.78 -16.36
C LEU A 70 29.66 5.07 -16.33
N LEU A 71 29.97 6.04 -17.19
CA LEU A 71 29.21 7.27 -17.29
C LEU A 71 27.76 7.04 -17.74
N GLU A 72 27.52 6.12 -18.66
CA GLU A 72 26.17 5.73 -19.03
C GLU A 72 25.40 5.05 -17.89
N GLU A 73 26.06 4.16 -17.14
CA GLU A 73 25.45 3.49 -15.99
C GLU A 73 25.11 4.49 -14.88
N ILE A 74 25.99 5.45 -14.59
CA ILE A 74 25.74 6.52 -13.63
C ILE A 74 24.51 7.34 -14.03
N ARG A 75 24.46 7.82 -15.29
CA ARG A 75 23.31 8.60 -15.78
C ARG A 75 22.00 7.81 -15.70
N MET A 76 22.04 6.52 -16.00
CA MET A 76 20.87 5.65 -15.88
C MET A 76 20.42 5.51 -14.42
N VAL A 77 21.36 5.36 -13.48
CA VAL A 77 21.06 5.28 -12.05
C VAL A 77 20.48 6.61 -11.56
N GLU A 78 21.05 7.75 -11.95
CA GLU A 78 20.51 9.07 -11.62
C GLU A 78 19.06 9.23 -12.07
N GLU A 79 18.74 8.84 -13.31
CA GLU A 79 17.38 8.92 -13.83
C GLU A 79 16.43 7.98 -13.09
N LYS A 80 16.84 6.74 -12.81
CA LYS A 80 16.02 5.81 -12.00
C LYS A 80 15.80 6.33 -10.59
N CYS A 81 16.82 6.91 -9.96
CA CYS A 81 16.69 7.52 -8.64
C CYS A 81 15.73 8.72 -8.66
N ARG A 82 15.76 9.55 -9.71
CA ARG A 82 14.82 10.66 -9.91
C ARG A 82 13.38 10.15 -9.99
N LEU A 83 13.13 9.15 -10.84
CA LEU A 83 11.79 8.55 -11.00
C LEU A 83 11.28 7.93 -9.70
N VAL A 84 12.11 7.17 -8.99
CA VAL A 84 11.74 6.59 -7.70
C VAL A 84 11.42 7.68 -6.67
N ALA A 85 12.18 8.78 -6.64
CA ALA A 85 11.90 9.89 -5.73
C ALA A 85 10.54 10.55 -6.03
N GLU A 86 10.18 10.69 -7.31
CA GLU A 86 8.88 11.21 -7.76
C GLU A 86 7.74 10.28 -7.35
N ASP A 87 7.88 8.96 -7.61
CA ASP A 87 6.88 7.95 -7.24
C ASP A 87 6.67 7.87 -5.72
N VAL A 88 7.75 7.93 -4.93
CA VAL A 88 7.66 7.94 -3.46
C VAL A 88 6.91 9.18 -2.97
N ASN A 89 7.15 10.34 -3.58
CA ASN A 89 6.44 11.55 -3.20
C ASN A 89 4.96 11.49 -3.59
N ALA A 90 4.63 10.98 -4.79
CA ALA A 90 3.25 10.79 -5.21
C ALA A 90 2.50 9.84 -4.27
N LEU A 91 3.08 8.68 -3.96
CA LEU A 91 2.51 7.70 -3.04
C LEU A 91 2.32 8.30 -1.63
N ARG A 92 3.28 9.09 -1.15
CA ARG A 92 3.16 9.79 0.13
C ARG A 92 1.95 10.74 0.17
N MET A 93 1.68 11.45 -0.92
CA MET A 93 0.50 12.32 -1.03
C MET A 93 -0.80 11.51 -1.02
N GLU A 94 -0.88 10.43 -1.81
CA GLU A 94 -2.06 9.55 -1.84
C GLU A 94 -2.36 8.91 -0.48
N VAL A 95 -1.32 8.48 0.23
CA VAL A 95 -1.45 7.95 1.60
C VAL A 95 -1.98 9.00 2.56
N MET A 96 -1.47 10.23 2.51
CA MET A 96 -1.98 11.32 3.36
C MET A 96 -3.44 11.63 3.08
N ASP A 97 -3.85 11.66 1.82
CA ASP A 97 -5.23 11.97 1.46
C ASP A 97 -6.19 10.84 1.84
N THR A 98 -5.76 9.58 1.67
CA THR A 98 -6.50 8.41 2.17
C THR A 98 -6.64 8.46 3.69
N MET A 99 -5.58 8.79 4.40
CA MET A 99 -5.57 8.87 5.87
C MET A 99 -6.49 10.00 6.37
N LYS A 100 -6.51 11.16 5.71
CA LYS A 100 -7.46 12.24 6.01
C LYS A 100 -8.90 11.76 5.83
N LEU A 101 -9.20 11.11 4.71
CA LEU A 101 -10.54 10.59 4.43
C LEU A 101 -10.97 9.54 5.46
N GLN A 102 -10.08 8.62 5.83
CA GLN A 102 -10.34 7.65 6.89
C GLN A 102 -10.59 8.31 8.24
N ASN A 103 -9.82 9.34 8.59
CA ASN A 103 -10.01 10.10 9.83
C ASN A 103 -11.35 10.84 9.85
N GLU A 104 -11.76 11.46 8.74
CA GLU A 104 -13.08 12.08 8.63
C GLU A 104 -14.22 11.06 8.75
N ASN A 105 -14.08 9.90 8.11
CA ASN A 105 -15.05 8.82 8.21
C ASN A 105 -15.13 8.25 9.63
N PHE A 106 -13.99 8.13 10.32
CA PHE A 106 -13.94 7.69 11.71
C PHE A 106 -14.65 8.68 12.63
N LYS A 107 -14.41 9.99 12.48
CA LYS A 107 -15.12 11.03 13.24
C LYS A 107 -16.64 10.98 13.04
N LYS A 108 -17.09 10.81 11.79
CA LYS A 108 -18.53 10.66 11.48
C LYS A 108 -19.11 9.40 12.12
N MET A 109 -18.38 8.28 12.05
CA MET A 109 -18.80 7.02 12.67
C MET A 109 -18.90 7.14 14.19
N GLU A 110 -17.92 7.80 14.83
CA GLU A 110 -17.91 8.08 16.27
C GLU A 110 -19.10 8.95 16.67
N GLU A 111 -19.40 10.02 15.92
CA GLU A 111 -20.55 10.89 16.18
C GLU A 111 -21.88 10.13 16.05
N VAL A 112 -22.03 9.30 15.02
CA VAL A 112 -23.22 8.46 14.83
C VAL A 112 -23.36 7.45 15.98
N MET A 113 -22.26 6.85 16.41
CA MET A 113 -22.25 5.89 17.51
C MET A 113 -22.60 6.56 18.85
N SER A 114 -22.06 7.75 19.13
CA SER A 114 -22.39 8.53 20.35
C SER A 114 -23.87 8.86 20.41
N LYS A 115 -24.45 9.39 19.32
CA LYS A 115 -25.88 9.70 19.26
C LYS A 115 -26.76 8.47 19.46
N LYS A 116 -26.35 7.32 18.91
CA LYS A 116 -27.09 6.05 19.10
C LYS A 116 -27.03 5.59 20.56
N ILE A 117 -25.86 5.59 21.17
CA ILE A 117 -25.68 5.21 22.58
C ILE A 117 -26.50 6.14 23.49
N GLU A 118 -26.44 7.46 23.27
CA GLU A 118 -27.23 8.44 24.01
C GLU A 118 -28.73 8.18 23.89
N GLY A 119 -29.21 7.83 22.69
CA GLY A 119 -30.60 7.43 22.45
C GLY A 119 -31.01 6.18 23.22
N GLU A 120 -30.20 5.12 23.16
CA GLU A 120 -30.48 3.86 23.87
C GLU A 120 -30.44 4.04 25.40
N VAL A 121 -29.48 4.81 25.92
CA VAL A 121 -29.37 5.15 27.35
C VAL A 121 -30.58 5.97 27.82
N LYS A 122 -31.08 6.89 26.99
CA LYS A 122 -32.27 7.69 27.34
C LYS A 122 -33.51 6.81 27.46
N ILE A 123 -33.75 5.92 26.49
CA ILE A 123 -34.86 4.97 26.54
C ILE A 123 -34.75 4.06 27.77
N MET A 124 -33.56 3.55 28.05
CA MET A 124 -33.32 2.71 29.23
C MET A 124 -33.60 3.45 30.53
N LYS A 125 -33.22 4.73 30.62
CA LYS A 125 -33.50 5.58 31.78
C LYS A 125 -35.01 5.78 32.00
N GLU A 126 -35.74 6.13 30.94
CA GLU A 126 -37.20 6.31 30.99
C GLU A 126 -37.90 5.03 31.46
N ASN A 127 -37.48 3.86 30.96
CA ASN A 127 -38.00 2.56 31.39
C ASN A 127 -37.73 2.24 32.87
N VAL A 128 -36.55 2.60 33.39
CA VAL A 128 -36.20 2.39 34.82
C VAL A 128 -37.02 3.31 35.72
N GLU A 129 -37.23 4.57 35.33
CA GLU A 129 -38.08 5.52 36.07
C GLU A 129 -39.54 5.06 36.11
N GLU A 130 -40.10 4.60 34.98
CA GLU A 130 -41.45 4.02 34.92
C GLU A 130 -41.57 2.79 35.83
N LEU A 131 -40.62 1.86 35.75
CA LEU A 131 -40.58 0.69 36.62
C LEU A 131 -40.51 1.07 38.10
N GLY A 132 -39.70 2.08 38.45
CA GLY A 132 -39.61 2.61 39.81
C GLY A 132 -40.93 3.18 40.32
N HIS A 133 -41.65 3.94 39.49
CA HIS A 133 -42.95 4.50 39.84
C HIS A 133 -44.02 3.41 40.05
N VAL A 134 -44.01 2.36 39.21
CA VAL A 134 -44.90 1.19 39.36
C VAL A 134 -44.62 0.45 40.67
N MET A 135 -43.33 0.21 40.99
CA MET A 135 -42.93 -0.45 42.22
C MET A 135 -43.34 0.34 43.47
N ALA A 136 -43.15 1.67 43.47
CA ALA A 136 -43.56 2.53 44.58
C ALA A 136 -45.07 2.48 44.84
N LYS A 137 -45.89 2.54 43.78
CA LYS A 137 -47.35 2.44 43.89
C LYS A 137 -47.80 1.08 44.41
N SER A 138 -47.14 0.01 43.98
CA SER A 138 -47.40 -1.36 44.47
C SER A 138 -47.06 -1.50 45.96
N ALA A 139 -45.88 -1.01 46.37
CA ALA A 139 -45.45 -1.04 47.76
C ALA A 139 -46.43 -0.27 48.68
N LEU A 140 -46.87 0.92 48.26
CA LEU A 140 -47.81 1.74 49.04
C LEU A 140 -49.16 1.04 49.24
N LYS A 141 -49.69 0.39 48.20
CA LYS A 141 -50.92 -0.44 48.31
C LYS A 141 -50.73 -1.58 49.30
N THR A 142 -49.59 -2.27 49.24
CA THR A 142 -49.28 -3.42 50.09
C THR A 142 -49.16 -3.01 51.56
N VAL A 143 -48.46 -1.91 51.85
CA VAL A 143 -48.35 -1.33 53.20
C VAL A 143 -49.71 -0.88 53.72
N GLY A 144 -50.54 -0.26 52.87
CA GLY A 144 -51.89 0.14 53.22
C GLY A 144 -52.76 -1.04 53.66
N VAL A 145 -52.74 -2.14 52.90
CA VAL A 145 -53.47 -3.38 53.26
C VAL A 145 -52.94 -3.96 54.57
N ALA A 146 -51.62 -4.04 54.74
CA ALA A 146 -51.01 -4.53 55.98
C ALA A 146 -51.40 -3.68 57.21
N SER A 147 -51.44 -2.35 57.06
CA SER A 147 -51.85 -1.42 58.12
C SER A 147 -53.31 -1.63 58.54
N VAL A 148 -54.23 -1.78 57.59
CA VAL A 148 -55.64 -2.07 57.88
C VAL A 148 -55.78 -3.37 58.68
N ILE A 149 -55.09 -4.43 58.24
CA ILE A 149 -55.09 -5.73 58.92
C ILE A 149 -54.59 -5.58 60.37
N LEU A 150 -53.47 -4.90 60.58
CA LEU A 150 -52.91 -4.66 61.92
C LEU A 150 -53.86 -3.86 62.81
N CYS A 151 -54.45 -2.78 62.30
CA CYS A 151 -55.42 -1.97 63.04
C CYS A 151 -56.66 -2.78 63.43
N SER A 152 -57.19 -3.62 62.54
CA SER A 152 -58.32 -4.51 62.84
C SER A 152 -57.98 -5.51 63.94
N ILE A 153 -56.79 -6.11 63.91
CA ILE A 153 -56.33 -7.03 64.96
C ILE A 153 -56.27 -6.31 66.32
N VAL A 154 -55.62 -5.14 66.38
CA VAL A 154 -55.50 -4.35 67.62
C VAL A 154 -56.88 -3.98 68.18
N TRP A 155 -57.80 -3.55 67.31
CA TRP A 155 -59.15 -3.15 67.71
C TRP A 155 -59.97 -4.31 68.30
N LEU A 156 -59.86 -5.50 67.71
CA LEU A 156 -60.51 -6.70 68.24
C LEU A 156 -59.98 -7.11 69.62
N TRP A 157 -58.68 -6.92 69.88
CA TRP A 157 -58.04 -7.31 71.12
C TRP A 157 -58.25 -6.30 72.26
N GLY A 158 -58.42 -5.01 71.96
CA GLY A 158 -58.74 -3.98 72.95
C GLY A 158 -60.20 -3.97 73.43
N ARG A 159 -61.07 -4.81 72.84
CA ARG A 159 -62.51 -4.92 73.17
C ARG A 159 -62.84 -6.09 74.09
N VAL A 160 -61.85 -6.92 74.46
CA VAL A 160 -61.93 -8.04 75.40
C VAL A 160 -61.51 -7.55 76.78
#